data_AF-A0A2P5BF66-F1
#
_entry.id   AF-A0A2P5BF66-F1
#
_cell.length_a   1.000
_cell.length_b   1.000
_cell.length_c   1.000
_cell.angle_alpha   90.00
_cell.angle_beta   90.00
_cell.angle_gamma   90.00
#
_symmetry.space_group_name_H-M   'P 1'
#
loop_
_entity.id
_entity.type
_entity.pdbx_description
1 polymer ?
#
loop_
_entity_poly.entity_id
_entity_poly.type
_entity_poly.pdbx_seq_one_letter_code
_entity_poly.pdbx_strand_id
1 'polypeptide(L)'
;MALMYHNGALLEGDLPKSIVVDSLLSLDSQTAVKSPSVSHWWKIVRTYLKKAGKKETQVVLSNQDSDEACSAGKLLKKSTITELAQRVNSKPSRFTLALTAQDAAVEGFCTSNCGFHGSDSGRKSVFVWVGNSVTQCPGQCAWPFHQPIYGPKTKALSTPNGDVGVDGMITHRSRQLRLVE
;
A
#
# COMPACT_ATOMS: atom_id res chain seq x y z
N MET A 1 -2.28 21.98 -19.87
CA MET A 1 -1.34 20.84 -20.01
C MET A 1 -1.61 19.91 -18.84
N ALA A 2 -2.16 18.72 -19.08
CA ALA A 2 -2.40 17.76 -18.01
C ALA A 2 -1.06 17.16 -17.57
N LEU A 3 -0.75 17.20 -16.27
CA LEU A 3 0.41 16.50 -15.73
C LEU A 3 0.20 15.00 -15.97
N MET A 4 1.18 14.36 -16.60
CA MET A 4 1.16 12.91 -16.83
C MET A 4 2.11 12.26 -15.82
N TYR A 5 1.63 11.24 -15.13
CA TYR A 5 2.43 10.40 -14.24
C TYR A 5 2.50 9.01 -14.89
N HIS A 6 3.71 8.50 -15.11
CA HIS A 6 3.97 7.25 -15.87
C HIS A 6 3.21 7.10 -17.21
N ASN A 7 3.02 8.21 -17.95
CA ASN A 7 2.24 8.27 -19.20
C ASN A 7 0.75 7.87 -19.05
N GLY A 8 0.26 7.73 -17.82
CA GLY A 8 -1.17 7.64 -17.51
C GLY A 8 -1.76 9.01 -17.20
N ALA A 9 -3.09 9.11 -17.25
CA ALA A 9 -3.78 10.27 -16.72
C ALA A 9 -3.50 10.35 -15.21
N LEU A 10 -3.09 11.53 -14.73
CA LEU A 10 -3.02 11.77 -13.29
C LEU A 10 -4.44 11.61 -12.71
N LEU A 11 -4.59 10.69 -11.76
CA LEU A 11 -5.87 10.52 -11.08
C LEU A 11 -6.17 11.79 -10.27
N GLU A 12 -7.32 12.42 -10.53
CA GLU A 12 -7.82 13.55 -9.75
C GLU A 12 -8.28 13.07 -8.37
N GLY A 13 -7.73 13.65 -7.30
CA GLY A 13 -8.03 13.28 -5.90
C GLY A 13 -6.91 13.70 -4.94
N ASP A 14 -7.05 13.36 -3.65
CA ASP A 14 -5.99 13.59 -2.65
C ASP A 14 -4.69 12.91 -3.08
N LEU A 15 -3.64 13.73 -3.24
CA LEU A 15 -2.33 13.33 -3.78
C LEU A 15 -1.77 12.04 -3.14
N PRO A 16 -1.87 11.81 -1.81
CA PRO A 16 -1.38 10.56 -1.22
C PRO A 16 -2.15 9.30 -1.67
N LYS A 17 -3.47 9.41 -1.88
CA LYS A 17 -4.33 8.29 -2.27
C LYS A 17 -4.12 7.90 -3.72
N SER A 18 -4.04 8.89 -4.62
CA SER A 18 -3.82 8.65 -6.05
C SER A 18 -2.50 7.94 -6.31
N ILE A 19 -1.43 8.26 -5.57
CA ILE A 19 -0.13 7.58 -5.67
C ILE A 19 -0.25 6.09 -5.30
N VAL A 20 -0.94 5.74 -4.21
CA VAL A 20 -1.09 4.33 -3.82
C VAL A 20 -1.95 3.57 -4.84
N VAL A 21 -3.00 4.19 -5.35
CA VAL A 21 -3.86 3.61 -6.38
C VAL A 21 -3.09 3.37 -7.68
N ASP A 22 -2.34 4.36 -8.15
CA ASP A 22 -1.52 4.21 -9.34
C ASP A 22 -0.47 3.10 -9.17
N SER A 23 0.17 3.01 -7.99
CA SER A 23 1.10 1.92 -7.69
C SER A 23 0.44 0.52 -7.80
N LEU A 24 -0.85 0.38 -7.44
CA LEU A 24 -1.60 -0.88 -7.58
C LEU A 24 -1.90 -1.18 -9.05
N LEU A 25 -2.35 -0.17 -9.80
CA LEU A 25 -2.67 -0.33 -11.21
C LEU A 25 -1.42 -0.59 -12.06
N SER A 26 -0.25 -0.11 -11.62
CA SER A 26 1.03 -0.38 -12.29
C SER A 26 1.43 -1.87 -12.31
N LEU A 27 0.85 -2.69 -11.40
CA LEU A 27 1.09 -4.14 -11.34
C LEU A 27 0.53 -4.87 -12.58
N ASP A 28 -0.55 -4.35 -13.18
CA ASP A 28 -1.23 -4.98 -14.31
C ASP A 28 -1.18 -4.14 -15.60
N SER A 29 -0.35 -3.09 -15.63
CA SER A 29 -0.21 -2.25 -16.82
C SER A 29 0.32 -3.08 -18.00
N GLN A 30 -0.44 -3.06 -19.11
CA GLN A 30 -0.05 -3.67 -20.39
C GLN A 30 0.64 -2.67 -21.32
N THR A 31 0.74 -1.40 -20.91
CA THR A 31 1.35 -0.34 -21.70
C THR A 31 2.86 -0.56 -21.81
N ALA A 32 3.40 -0.41 -23.02
CA ALA A 32 4.83 -0.48 -23.29
C ALA A 32 5.54 0.74 -22.68
N VAL A 33 5.95 0.61 -21.42
CA VAL A 33 6.78 1.62 -20.74
C VAL A 33 8.25 1.38 -21.10
N LYS A 34 9.04 2.47 -21.22
CA LYS A 34 10.49 2.36 -21.39
C LYS A 34 11.08 1.52 -20.25
N SER A 35 11.88 0.50 -20.60
CA SER A 35 12.53 -0.34 -19.60
C SER A 35 13.61 0.43 -18.83
N PRO A 36 13.79 0.16 -17.52
CA PRO A 36 13.03 -0.80 -16.71
C PRO A 36 11.71 -0.21 -16.16
N SER A 37 10.64 -1.02 -16.15
CA SER A 37 9.35 -0.67 -15.52
C SER A 37 8.84 -1.80 -14.62
N VAL A 38 8.02 -1.44 -13.63
CA VAL A 38 7.34 -2.41 -12.73
C VAL A 38 6.48 -3.39 -13.53
N SER A 39 5.73 -2.90 -14.52
CA SER A 39 4.89 -3.72 -15.39
C SER A 39 5.69 -4.72 -16.23
N HIS A 40 6.88 -4.35 -16.72
CA HIS A 40 7.77 -5.26 -17.44
C HIS A 40 8.29 -6.39 -16.54
N TRP A 41 8.71 -6.06 -15.32
CA TRP A 41 9.11 -7.08 -14.34
C TRP A 41 7.97 -8.04 -14.01
N TRP A 42 6.75 -7.54 -13.80
CA TRP A 42 5.57 -8.38 -13.57
C TRP A 42 5.22 -9.27 -14.77
N LYS A 43 5.44 -8.81 -16.01
CA LYS A 43 5.30 -9.66 -17.21
C LYS A 43 6.24 -10.86 -17.17
N ILE A 44 7.47 -10.70 -16.70
CA ILE A 44 8.42 -11.80 -16.52
C ILE A 44 7.89 -12.77 -15.46
N VAL A 45 7.47 -12.28 -14.29
CA VAL A 45 6.89 -13.10 -13.21
C VAL A 45 5.68 -13.91 -13.70
N ARG A 46 4.74 -13.28 -14.42
CA ARG A 46 3.57 -13.94 -15.02
C ARG A 46 3.96 -15.09 -15.96
N THR A 47 5.02 -14.90 -16.74
CA THR A 47 5.53 -15.95 -17.64
C THR A 47 5.98 -17.19 -16.86
N TYR A 48 6.67 -17.01 -15.73
CA TYR A 48 7.07 -18.11 -14.86
C TYR A 48 5.88 -18.77 -14.16
N LEU A 49 4.93 -17.99 -13.65
CA LEU A 49 3.70 -18.52 -13.03
C LEU A 49 2.89 -19.38 -14.00
N LYS A 50 2.74 -18.91 -15.25
CA LYS A 50 2.07 -19.67 -16.31
C LYS A 50 2.78 -20.98 -16.62
N LYS A 51 4.12 -20.97 -16.71
CA LYS A 51 4.93 -22.20 -16.89
C LYS A 51 4.80 -23.17 -15.72
N ALA A 52 4.59 -22.67 -14.50
CA ALA A 52 4.34 -23.48 -13.31
C ALA A 52 2.88 -23.94 -13.16
N GLY A 53 2.01 -23.72 -14.17
CA GLY A 53 0.60 -24.11 -14.14
C GLY A 53 -0.26 -23.31 -13.18
N LYS A 54 0.22 -22.16 -12.67
CA LYS A 54 -0.54 -21.28 -11.79
C LYS A 54 -1.46 -20.37 -12.62
N LYS A 55 -2.64 -20.08 -12.07
CA LYS A 55 -3.58 -19.14 -12.67
C LYS A 55 -3.05 -17.72 -12.55
N GLU A 56 -3.31 -16.92 -13.58
CA GLU A 56 -2.97 -15.51 -13.59
C GLU A 56 -3.83 -14.75 -12.58
N THR A 57 -3.18 -13.90 -11.78
CA THR A 57 -3.86 -13.06 -10.78
C THR A 57 -3.95 -11.66 -11.35
N GLN A 58 -5.16 -11.14 -11.49
CA GLN A 58 -5.42 -9.76 -11.91
C GLN A 58 -5.75 -8.90 -10.69
N VAL A 59 -5.19 -7.69 -10.66
CA VAL A 59 -5.45 -6.72 -9.60
C VAL A 59 -6.52 -5.76 -10.10
N VAL A 60 -7.72 -5.84 -9.51
CA VAL A 60 -8.85 -4.99 -9.88
C VAL A 60 -9.26 -4.13 -8.69
N LEU A 61 -9.12 -2.82 -8.86
CA LEU A 61 -9.60 -1.84 -7.90
C LEU A 61 -11.14 -1.84 -7.86
N SER A 62 -11.72 -1.74 -6.66
CA SER A 62 -13.17 -1.57 -6.47
C SER A 62 -13.47 -0.24 -5.78
N ASN A 63 -14.47 -0.26 -4.90
CA ASN A 63 -14.83 0.77 -3.96
C ASN A 63 -13.57 1.32 -3.28
N GLN A 64 -13.47 2.64 -3.28
CA GLN A 64 -12.49 3.38 -2.50
C GLN A 64 -13.27 4.29 -1.57
N ASP A 65 -12.88 4.33 -0.31
CA ASP A 65 -13.48 5.20 0.69
C ASP A 65 -12.39 6.03 1.38
N SER A 66 -12.77 7.16 1.96
CA SER A 66 -11.87 8.12 2.60
C SER A 66 -12.58 8.73 3.81
N ASP A 67 -11.93 8.71 4.97
CA ASP A 67 -12.41 9.36 6.20
C ASP A 67 -11.48 10.52 6.56
N GLU A 68 -11.57 11.61 5.78
CA GLU A 68 -10.71 12.79 5.94
C GLU A 68 -10.94 13.51 7.27
N ALA A 69 -12.17 13.42 7.82
CA ALA A 69 -12.50 13.95 9.13
C ALA A 69 -11.85 13.14 10.27
N CYS A 70 -11.29 11.96 9.98
CA CYS A 70 -10.79 11.01 10.96
C CYS A 70 -11.83 10.77 12.06
N SER A 71 -13.01 10.30 11.65
CA SER A 71 -14.19 10.10 12.52
C SER A 71 -13.92 9.25 13.77
N ALA A 72 -12.92 8.37 13.72
CA ALA A 72 -12.48 7.53 14.84
C ALA A 72 -11.41 8.19 15.73
N GLY A 73 -11.06 9.45 15.47
CA GLY A 73 -9.95 10.17 16.08
C GLY A 73 -8.60 9.86 15.45
N LYS A 74 -7.54 10.47 16.01
CA LYS A 74 -6.14 10.29 15.56
C LYS A 74 -5.37 9.27 16.40
N LEU A 75 -5.93 8.78 17.50
CA LEU A 75 -5.34 7.74 18.34
C LEU A 75 -6.15 6.45 18.13
N LEU A 76 -5.58 5.51 17.41
CA LEU A 76 -6.28 4.33 16.93
C LEU A 76 -5.75 3.06 17.59
N LYS A 77 -6.66 2.17 17.96
CA LYS A 77 -6.35 0.80 18.35
C LYS A 77 -6.44 -0.13 17.14
N LYS A 78 -5.81 -1.31 17.23
CA LYS A 78 -5.93 -2.32 16.16
C LYS A 78 -7.37 -2.73 15.89
N SER A 79 -8.21 -2.82 16.94
CA SER A 79 -9.64 -3.11 16.79
C SER A 79 -10.37 -2.06 15.96
N THR A 80 -10.08 -0.78 16.19
CA THR A 80 -10.65 0.34 15.43
C THR A 80 -10.27 0.26 13.95
N ILE A 81 -9.00 -0.07 13.64
CA ILE A 81 -8.56 -0.28 12.25
C ILE A 81 -9.31 -1.44 11.60
N THR A 82 -9.49 -2.56 12.31
CA THR A 82 -10.27 -3.71 11.83
C THR A 82 -11.71 -3.30 11.49
N GLU A 83 -12.38 -2.58 12.39
CA GLU A 83 -13.74 -2.09 12.18
C GLU A 83 -13.84 -1.14 10.98
N LEU A 84 -12.90 -0.20 10.84
CA LEU A 84 -12.82 0.72 9.71
C LEU A 84 -12.61 -0.02 8.38
N ALA A 85 -11.70 -1.00 8.34
CA ALA A 85 -11.43 -1.80 7.15
C ALA A 85 -12.65 -2.63 6.70
N GLN A 86 -13.54 -2.97 7.62
CA GLN A 86 -14.77 -3.71 7.33
C GLN A 86 -15.91 -2.83 6.81
N ARG A 87 -15.86 -1.49 6.98
CA ARG A 87 -16.90 -0.57 6.45
C ARG A 87 -17.05 -0.67 4.93
N VAL A 88 -15.96 -0.98 4.23
CA VAL A 88 -15.92 -1.06 2.77
C VAL A 88 -16.72 -2.27 2.22
N ASN A 89 -17.26 -3.14 3.10
CA ASN A 89 -18.12 -4.29 2.79
C ASN A 89 -17.68 -5.06 1.54
N SER A 90 -16.40 -5.45 1.54
CA SER A 90 -15.77 -6.16 0.45
C SER A 90 -16.47 -7.49 0.20
N LYS A 91 -16.89 -7.75 -1.05
CA LYS A 91 -17.44 -9.04 -1.47
C LYS A 91 -16.47 -10.19 -1.16
N PRO A 92 -16.96 -11.43 -1.01
CA PRO A 92 -16.10 -12.61 -0.87
C PRO A 92 -15.03 -12.67 -1.97
N SER A 93 -13.83 -13.14 -1.63
CA SER A 93 -12.65 -13.19 -2.52
C SER A 93 -12.03 -11.83 -2.87
N ARG A 94 -12.32 -10.78 -2.08
CA ARG A 94 -11.65 -9.47 -2.14
C ARG A 94 -11.03 -9.18 -0.78
N PHE A 95 -9.97 -8.38 -0.77
CA PHE A 95 -9.41 -7.85 0.46
C PHE A 95 -9.50 -6.32 0.49
N THR A 96 -9.61 -5.74 1.69
CA THR A 96 -9.54 -4.29 1.88
C THR A 96 -8.10 -3.89 2.21
N LEU A 97 -7.57 -2.88 1.52
CA LEU A 97 -6.33 -2.21 1.91
C LEU A 97 -6.69 -0.96 2.72
N ALA A 98 -6.41 -0.98 4.02
CA ALA A 98 -6.59 0.15 4.93
C ALA A 98 -5.27 0.92 5.08
N LEU A 99 -5.34 2.23 4.97
CA LEU A 99 -4.20 3.14 5.11
C LEU A 99 -4.57 4.22 6.13
N THR A 100 -3.61 4.63 6.95
CA THR A 100 -3.84 5.72 7.92
C THR A 100 -3.11 6.99 7.50
N ALA A 101 -3.71 8.14 7.83
CA ALA A 101 -3.11 9.44 7.62
C ALA A 101 -1.78 9.59 8.37
N GLN A 102 -0.96 10.54 7.93
CA GLN A 102 0.36 10.81 8.51
C GLN A 102 0.33 11.23 9.98
N ASP A 103 -0.77 11.82 10.44
CA ASP A 103 -0.96 12.31 11.80
C ASP A 103 -1.78 11.37 12.69
N ALA A 104 -2.09 10.16 12.21
CA ALA A 104 -2.75 9.13 13.00
C ALA A 104 -1.72 8.24 13.72
N ALA A 105 -1.80 8.16 15.04
CA ALA A 105 -1.03 7.24 15.86
C ALA A 105 -1.80 5.93 16.07
N VAL A 106 -1.12 4.80 15.84
CA VAL A 106 -1.72 3.47 15.98
C VAL A 106 -0.97 2.67 17.04
N GLU A 107 -1.72 2.04 17.94
CA GLU A 107 -1.16 1.23 19.03
C GLU A 107 -0.21 0.13 18.51
N GLY A 108 1.03 0.15 19.00
CA GLY A 108 2.07 -0.82 18.65
C GLY A 108 2.63 -0.68 17.23
N PHE A 109 2.26 0.37 16.50
CA PHE A 109 2.93 0.75 15.26
C PHE A 109 4.40 1.06 15.54
N CYS A 110 5.30 0.72 14.62
CA CYS A 110 6.74 0.99 14.74
C CYS A 110 7.47 0.25 15.89
N THR A 111 6.86 -0.74 16.53
CA THR A 111 7.58 -1.57 17.52
C THR A 111 8.07 -2.88 16.91
N SER A 112 7.27 -3.50 16.05
CA SER A 112 7.60 -4.78 15.41
C SER A 112 7.20 -4.85 13.94
N ASN A 113 6.23 -4.04 13.51
CA ASN A 113 5.70 -4.07 12.15
C ASN A 113 5.23 -2.68 11.70
N CYS A 114 5.27 -2.47 10.38
CA CYS A 114 4.77 -1.27 9.70
C CYS A 114 3.31 -1.40 9.24
N GLY A 115 2.63 -2.45 9.69
CA GLY A 115 1.33 -2.89 9.22
C GLY A 115 0.93 -4.24 9.84
N PHE A 116 -0.30 -4.67 9.61
CA PHE A 116 -0.78 -6.01 9.95
C PHE A 116 -1.91 -6.40 9.00
N HIS A 117 -2.32 -7.66 9.04
CA HIS A 117 -3.49 -8.15 8.31
C HIS A 117 -4.43 -8.87 9.29
N GLY A 118 -5.68 -9.04 8.88
CA GLY A 118 -6.67 -9.74 9.67
C GLY A 118 -7.83 -10.24 8.80
N SER A 119 -8.58 -11.19 9.33
CA SER A 119 -9.74 -11.75 8.66
C SER A 119 -10.94 -11.82 9.60
N ASP A 120 -12.12 -11.79 9.03
CA ASP A 120 -13.39 -12.00 9.70
C ASP A 120 -14.15 -13.08 8.95
N SER A 121 -14.28 -14.25 9.59
CA SER A 121 -14.94 -15.43 9.02
C SER A 121 -16.45 -15.25 8.92
N GLY A 122 -17.06 -14.47 9.81
CA GLY A 122 -18.50 -14.18 9.80
C GLY A 122 -18.89 -13.31 8.60
N ARG A 123 -18.03 -12.35 8.25
CA ARG A 123 -18.21 -11.46 7.09
C ARG A 123 -17.50 -11.94 5.82
N LYS A 124 -16.74 -13.04 5.90
CA LYS A 124 -15.87 -13.57 4.83
C LYS A 124 -14.98 -12.49 4.19
N SER A 125 -14.47 -11.59 5.03
CA SER A 125 -13.66 -10.45 4.61
C SER A 125 -12.24 -10.55 5.14
N VAL A 126 -11.26 -10.18 4.32
CA VAL A 126 -9.86 -10.06 4.72
C VAL A 126 -9.42 -8.61 4.52
N PHE A 127 -8.52 -8.13 5.36
CA PHE A 127 -7.92 -6.81 5.18
C PHE A 127 -6.43 -6.81 5.49
N VAL A 128 -5.77 -5.84 4.90
CA VAL A 128 -4.37 -5.48 5.17
C VAL A 128 -4.36 -4.02 5.57
N TRP A 129 -3.72 -3.72 6.68
CA TRP A 129 -3.44 -2.36 7.10
C TRP A 129 -1.94 -2.04 6.97
N VAL A 130 -1.64 -0.85 6.46
CA VAL A 130 -0.30 -0.26 6.46
C VAL A 130 -0.40 1.17 7.00
N GLY A 131 0.45 1.50 7.96
CA GLY A 131 0.46 2.82 8.58
C GLY A 131 1.42 3.79 7.89
N ASN A 132 1.06 5.07 7.83
CA ASN A 132 1.99 6.12 7.43
C ASN A 132 2.99 6.40 8.57
N SER A 133 4.28 6.16 8.31
CA SER A 133 5.32 6.20 9.33
C SER A 133 6.02 7.55 9.47
N VAL A 134 5.70 8.54 8.62
CA VAL A 134 6.51 9.76 8.46
C VAL A 134 6.65 10.56 9.76
N THR A 135 5.64 10.53 10.63
CA THR A 135 5.64 11.25 11.92
C THR A 135 6.09 10.41 13.11
N GLN A 136 5.93 9.08 13.05
CA GLN A 136 6.15 8.19 14.20
C GLN A 136 7.49 7.45 14.14
N CYS A 137 7.87 6.95 12.97
CA CYS A 137 9.07 6.11 12.82
C CYS A 137 9.61 6.04 11.38
N PRO A 138 9.91 7.19 10.74
CA PRO A 138 10.33 7.17 9.35
C PRO A 138 11.60 6.32 9.13
N GLY A 139 12.52 6.32 10.10
CA GLY A 139 13.73 5.47 10.06
C GLY A 139 13.52 3.97 10.28
N GLN A 140 12.29 3.48 10.46
CA GLN A 140 11.99 2.05 10.52
C GLN A 140 11.12 1.60 9.35
N CYS A 141 10.08 2.38 9.04
CA CYS A 141 9.00 1.99 8.14
C CYS A 141 8.94 2.84 6.86
N ALA A 142 9.95 3.67 6.60
CA ALA A 142 10.12 4.37 5.33
C ALA A 142 11.51 4.14 4.72
N TRP A 143 12.24 3.13 5.17
CA TRP A 143 13.49 2.72 4.49
C TRP A 143 13.15 2.17 3.08
N PRO A 144 13.90 2.51 2.02
CA PRO A 144 15.17 3.25 1.99
C PRO A 144 15.05 4.77 1.80
N PHE A 145 13.85 5.33 1.89
CA PHE A 145 13.55 6.75 1.66
C PHE A 145 13.77 7.65 2.88
N HIS A 146 14.03 7.04 4.03
CA HIS A 146 14.52 7.71 5.22
C HIS A 146 15.71 6.95 5.80
N GLN A 147 16.61 7.68 6.46
CA GLN A 147 17.78 7.11 7.12
C GLN A 147 17.34 6.10 8.19
N PRO A 148 17.88 4.87 8.19
CA PRO A 148 17.47 3.84 9.14
C PRO A 148 18.00 4.14 10.55
N ILE A 149 17.27 3.70 11.58
CA ILE A 149 17.68 3.83 12.98
C ILE A 149 18.86 2.89 13.31
N TYR A 150 18.88 1.71 12.67
CA TYR A 150 19.90 0.67 12.87
C TYR A 150 20.56 0.28 11.54
N GLY A 151 21.79 -0.25 11.61
CA GLY A 151 22.57 -0.66 10.45
C GLY A 151 23.33 0.49 9.76
N PRO A 152 23.91 0.25 8.57
CA PRO A 152 24.67 1.26 7.84
C PRO A 152 23.81 2.50 7.53
N LYS A 153 24.25 3.64 8.06
CA LYS A 153 23.58 4.95 7.94
C LYS A 153 23.87 5.61 6.59
N THR A 154 23.67 4.87 5.49
CA THR A 154 23.81 5.42 4.15
C THR A 154 22.80 6.55 3.92
N LYS A 155 23.12 7.45 3.00
CA LYS A 155 22.20 8.53 2.61
C LYS A 155 20.90 7.91 2.11
N ALA A 156 19.76 8.44 2.59
CA ALA A 156 18.44 8.02 2.12
C ALA A 156 18.32 8.21 0.60
N LEU A 157 17.61 7.28 -0.03
CA LEU A 157 17.27 7.39 -1.45
C LEU A 157 16.18 8.44 -1.64
N SER A 158 16.19 9.10 -2.78
CA SER A 158 15.08 9.96 -3.18
C SER A 158 13.81 9.14 -3.32
N THR A 159 12.72 9.63 -2.73
CA THR A 159 11.36 9.12 -2.87
C THR A 159 10.92 9.19 -4.33
N PRO A 160 10.49 8.08 -4.95
CA PRO A 160 9.96 8.08 -6.32
C PRO A 160 8.79 9.05 -6.50
N ASN A 161 7.98 9.24 -5.46
CA ASN A 161 6.76 10.04 -5.50
C ASN A 161 6.88 11.39 -4.79
N GLY A 162 8.06 11.72 -4.27
CA GLY A 162 8.26 12.94 -3.47
C GLY A 162 7.66 12.88 -2.06
N ASP A 163 7.05 11.76 -1.67
CA ASP A 163 6.41 11.58 -0.36
C ASP A 163 6.96 10.35 0.37
N VAL A 164 7.75 10.59 1.41
CA VAL A 164 8.43 9.56 2.21
C VAL A 164 7.44 8.61 2.89
N GLY A 165 6.31 9.15 3.38
CA GLY A 165 5.31 8.37 4.09
C GLY A 165 4.57 7.43 3.15
N VAL A 166 4.13 7.94 2.00
CA VAL A 166 3.42 7.16 0.98
C VAL A 166 4.33 6.12 0.34
N ASP A 167 5.56 6.48 -0.02
CA ASP A 167 6.54 5.56 -0.60
C ASP A 167 6.95 4.45 0.40
N GLY A 168 7.04 4.79 1.68
CA GLY A 168 7.21 3.81 2.76
C GLY A 168 6.03 2.82 2.83
N MET A 169 4.79 3.33 2.77
CA MET A 169 3.59 2.48 2.77
C MET A 169 3.55 1.52 1.58
N ILE A 170 3.86 1.99 0.36
CA ILE A 170 3.90 1.17 -0.85
C ILE A 170 4.92 0.03 -0.70
N THR A 171 6.10 0.34 -0.17
CA THR A 171 7.17 -0.64 0.05
C THR A 171 6.76 -1.72 1.05
N HIS A 172 6.20 -1.32 2.20
CA HIS A 172 5.88 -2.26 3.28
C HIS A 172 4.59 -3.05 3.09
N ARG A 173 3.65 -2.58 2.24
CA ARG A 173 2.43 -3.34 1.90
C ARG A 173 2.75 -4.74 1.36
N SER A 174 3.80 -4.85 0.53
CA SER A 174 4.21 -6.12 -0.08
C SER A 174 4.52 -7.21 0.94
N ARG A 175 5.08 -6.83 2.11
CA ARG A 175 5.37 -7.77 3.20
C ARG A 175 4.08 -8.29 3.85
N GLN A 176 3.04 -7.46 3.91
CA GLN A 176 1.75 -7.84 4.52
C GLN A 176 0.91 -8.69 3.57
N LEU A 177 0.94 -8.40 2.27
CA LEU A 177 0.17 -9.16 1.26
C LEU A 177 0.62 -10.63 1.15
N ARG A 178 1.89 -10.94 1.43
CA ARG A 178 2.40 -12.32 1.41
C ARG A 178 1.74 -13.24 2.46
N LEU A 179 1.10 -12.68 3.48
CA LEU A 179 0.53 -13.43 4.59
C LEU A 179 -1.00 -13.61 4.48
N VAL A 180 -1.59 -13.17 3.37
CA VAL A 180 -3.03 -13.30 3.07
C VAL A 180 -3.34 -14.53 2.20
N GLU A 181 -2.32 -15.26 1.74
CA GLU A 181 -2.46 -16.55 1.04
C GLU A 181 -2.55 -17.75 1.99
#